data_AF-A0AA95HPS7-F1
#
_entry.id   AF-A0AA95HPS7-F1
#
_cell.length_a   1.000
_cell.length_b   1.000
_cell.length_c   1.000
_cell.angle_alpha   90.00
_cell.angle_beta   90.00
_cell.angle_gamma   90.00
#
_symmetry.space_group_name_H-M   'P 1'
#
loop_
_entity.id
_entity.type
_entity.pdbx_description
1 polymer ?
#
loop_
_entity_poly.entity_id
_entity_poly.type
_entity_poly.pdbx_seq_one_letter_code
_entity_poly.pdbx_strand_id
1 'polypeptide(L)'
;MKNKHAQLKLFTLFSLLLLFCTFESMAQEKLITINVKNVSLKEIFNIIENQTPYRFSYRSVVLDADRNISISAENISVTTVLNQALKDRNLEYSIVSPKTIVISDKQTGNVKSSETKKYPASLKM
;
A
#
# COMPACT_ATOMS: atom_id res chain seq x y z
N MET A 1 31.65 42.34 -22.34
CA MET A 1 30.31 42.11 -22.94
C MET A 1 29.79 40.77 -22.45
N LYS A 2 28.74 40.74 -21.60
CA LYS A 2 28.19 39.47 -21.09
C LYS A 2 27.58 38.67 -22.26
N ASN A 3 27.96 37.41 -22.40
CA ASN A 3 27.56 36.49 -23.48
C ASN A 3 26.04 36.17 -23.42
N LYS A 4 25.22 37.10 -23.91
CA LYS A 4 23.74 37.00 -23.90
C LYS A 4 23.22 35.71 -24.55
N HIS A 5 23.89 35.22 -25.60
CA HIS A 5 23.54 33.97 -26.26
C HIS A 5 23.77 32.74 -25.38
N ALA A 6 24.82 32.74 -24.55
CA ALA A 6 25.08 31.66 -23.60
C ALA A 6 24.04 31.66 -22.46
N GLN A 7 23.63 32.85 -22.01
CA GLN A 7 22.58 33.03 -21.01
C GLN A 7 21.21 32.56 -21.54
N LEU A 8 20.88 32.86 -22.79
CA LEU A 8 19.62 32.45 -23.43
C LEU A 8 19.54 30.92 -23.60
N LYS A 9 20.65 30.29 -24.02
CA LYS A 9 20.77 28.82 -24.15
C LYS A 9 20.65 28.10 -22.81
N LEU A 10 21.27 28.66 -21.76
CA LEU A 10 21.15 28.13 -20.41
C LEU A 10 19.71 28.21 -19.90
N PHE A 11 19.01 29.31 -20.18
CA PHE A 11 17.61 29.47 -19.81
C PHE A 11 16.68 28.50 -20.56
N THR A 12 16.95 28.24 -21.85
CA THR A 12 16.17 27.25 -22.63
C THR A 12 16.42 25.82 -22.16
N LEU A 13 17.68 25.47 -21.83
CA LEU A 13 18.01 24.14 -21.29
C LEU A 13 17.37 23.92 -19.91
N PHE A 14 17.36 24.95 -19.05
CA PHE A 14 16.72 24.90 -17.75
C PHE A 14 15.19 24.75 -17.86
N SER A 15 14.56 25.48 -18.79
CA SER A 15 13.12 25.35 -19.08
C SER A 15 12.76 23.94 -19.58
N LEU A 16 13.58 23.36 -20.46
CA LEU A 16 13.37 22.00 -20.97
C LEU A 16 13.51 20.94 -19.86
N LEU A 17 14.43 21.14 -18.90
CA LEU A 17 14.61 20.24 -17.76
C LEU A 17 13.39 20.23 -16.83
N LEU A 18 12.72 21.38 -16.64
CA LEU A 18 11.53 21.49 -15.79
C LEU A 18 10.31 20.76 -16.37
N LEU A 19 10.21 20.60 -17.70
CA LEU A 19 9.12 19.88 -18.35
C LEU A 19 9.15 18.36 -18.10
N PHE A 20 10.31 17.79 -17.72
CA PHE A 20 10.43 16.37 -17.38
C PHE A 20 10.10 16.05 -15.91
N CYS A 21 9.87 17.06 -15.06
CA CYS A 21 9.35 16.88 -13.70
C CYS A 21 7.81 16.82 -13.71
N THR A 22 7.21 15.84 -14.40
CA THR A 22 5.80 15.55 -14.15
C THR A 22 5.71 14.61 -12.96
N PHE A 23 5.16 15.16 -11.87
CA PHE A 23 5.00 14.54 -10.56
C PHE A 23 4.31 13.18 -10.63
N GLU A 24 4.96 12.13 -10.11
CA GLU A 24 4.27 10.93 -9.66
C GLU A 24 3.56 11.21 -8.32
N SER A 25 2.53 12.06 -8.33
CA SER A 25 1.65 12.25 -7.18
C SER A 25 0.44 11.33 -7.29
N MET A 26 0.62 10.03 -7.10
CA MET A 26 -0.47 9.05 -7.15
C MET A 26 -0.50 8.17 -5.90
N ALA A 27 -0.49 8.81 -4.73
CA ALA A 27 -0.82 8.17 -3.46
C ALA A 27 -1.48 9.17 -2.51
N GLN A 28 -2.47 9.92 -3.01
CA GLN A 28 -3.34 10.67 -2.10
C GLN A 28 -4.18 9.63 -1.33
N GLU A 29 -3.91 9.50 -0.03
CA GLU A 29 -4.60 8.55 0.84
C GLU A 29 -6.10 8.89 0.83
N LYS A 30 -6.90 8.01 0.22
CA LYS A 30 -8.32 8.24 0.06
C LYS A 30 -9.03 7.92 1.38
N LEU A 31 -9.60 8.96 1.98
CA LEU A 31 -10.40 8.85 3.20
C LEU A 31 -11.80 8.32 2.87
N ILE A 32 -12.34 7.51 3.76
CA ILE A 32 -13.67 6.91 3.62
C ILE A 32 -14.50 7.12 4.89
N THR A 33 -15.81 7.03 4.72
CA THR A 33 -16.76 7.05 5.83
C THR A 33 -17.44 5.69 5.90
N ILE A 34 -17.46 5.09 7.09
CA ILE A 34 -18.00 3.76 7.32
C ILE A 34 -18.85 3.75 8.58
N ASN A 35 -20.09 3.29 8.46
CA ASN A 35 -20.98 3.12 9.59
C ASN A 35 -21.72 1.79 9.44
N VAL A 36 -21.17 0.75 10.05
CA VAL A 36 -21.68 -0.61 9.97
C VAL A 36 -21.67 -1.30 11.32
N LYS A 37 -22.64 -2.17 11.54
CA LYS A 37 -22.76 -2.99 12.73
C LYS A 37 -22.98 -4.43 12.33
N ASN A 38 -22.26 -5.33 12.97
CA ASN A 38 -22.40 -6.78 12.79
C ASN A 38 -22.30 -7.24 11.32
N VAL A 39 -21.25 -6.79 10.63
CA VAL A 39 -20.99 -7.16 9.24
C VAL A 39 -19.82 -8.15 9.14
N SER A 40 -19.80 -8.87 8.03
CA SER A 40 -18.71 -9.77 7.64
C SER A 40 -17.51 -8.98 7.10
N LEU A 41 -16.34 -9.61 7.10
CA LEU A 41 -15.13 -9.03 6.52
C LEU A 41 -15.29 -8.76 5.02
N LYS A 42 -16.04 -9.60 4.31
CA LYS A 42 -16.37 -9.42 2.89
C LYS A 42 -17.19 -8.15 2.63
N GLU A 43 -18.16 -7.85 3.51
CA GLU A 43 -18.96 -6.62 3.41
C GLU A 43 -18.08 -5.38 3.63
N ILE A 44 -17.14 -5.42 4.58
CA ILE A 44 -16.16 -4.34 4.77
C ILE A 44 -15.36 -4.08 3.50
N PHE A 45 -14.83 -5.13 2.87
CA PHE A 45 -14.08 -4.99 1.62
C PHE A 45 -14.95 -4.37 0.52
N ASN A 46 -16.18 -4.83 0.35
CA ASN A 46 -17.10 -4.27 -0.63
C ASN A 46 -17.37 -2.77 -0.41
N ILE A 47 -17.52 -2.34 0.86
CA ILE A 47 -17.70 -0.92 1.19
C ILE A 47 -16.48 -0.10 0.78
N ILE A 48 -15.27 -0.61 1.06
CA ILE A 48 -14.01 0.04 0.69
C ILE A 48 -13.89 0.11 -0.85
N GLU A 49 -14.18 -0.97 -1.57
CA GLU A 49 -14.12 -1.02 -3.04
C GLU A 49 -15.14 -0.10 -3.73
N ASN A 50 -16.26 0.22 -3.06
CA ASN A 50 -17.26 1.14 -3.58
C ASN A 50 -16.86 2.61 -3.39
N GLN A 51 -16.13 2.93 -2.32
CA GLN A 51 -15.68 4.30 -2.05
C GLN A 51 -14.29 4.61 -2.63
N THR A 52 -13.50 3.59 -2.96
CA THR A 52 -12.10 3.73 -3.36
C THR A 52 -11.77 2.96 -4.64
N PRO A 53 -10.67 3.29 -5.34
CA PRO A 53 -10.24 2.52 -6.49
C PRO A 53 -9.58 1.18 -6.10
N TYR A 54 -9.48 0.85 -4.82
CA TYR A 54 -8.89 -0.42 -4.38
C TYR A 54 -9.73 -1.63 -4.79
N ARG A 55 -9.05 -2.76 -4.95
CA ARG A 55 -9.60 -4.10 -5.17
C ARG A 55 -8.92 -5.07 -4.22
N PHE A 56 -9.69 -5.94 -3.60
CA PHE A 56 -9.20 -6.95 -2.68
C PHE A 56 -8.99 -8.28 -3.39
N SER A 57 -7.80 -8.87 -3.19
CA SER A 57 -7.48 -10.23 -3.61
C SER A 57 -7.24 -11.08 -2.37
N TYR A 58 -7.93 -12.22 -2.29
CA TYR A 58 -7.86 -13.13 -1.15
C TYR A 58 -8.29 -14.53 -1.59
N ARG A 59 -7.87 -15.55 -0.84
CA ARG A 59 -8.39 -16.90 -1.01
C ARG A 59 -9.71 -17.02 -0.26
N SER A 60 -10.73 -17.64 -0.85
CA SER A 60 -12.05 -17.79 -0.21
C SER A 60 -11.99 -18.52 1.13
N VAL A 61 -11.02 -19.42 1.32
CA VAL A 61 -10.81 -20.17 2.56
C VAL A 61 -10.31 -19.31 3.73
N VAL A 62 -9.83 -18.09 3.46
CA VAL A 62 -9.21 -17.19 4.43
C VAL A 62 -10.24 -16.23 5.04
N LEU A 63 -11.46 -16.13 4.46
CA LEU A 63 -12.51 -15.27 4.98
C LEU A 63 -13.47 -16.05 5.88
N ASP A 64 -13.48 -15.73 7.17
CA ASP A 64 -14.53 -16.21 8.05
C ASP A 64 -15.88 -15.59 7.63
N ALA A 65 -16.92 -16.42 7.60
CA ALA A 65 -18.30 -15.97 7.40
C ALA A 65 -18.87 -15.23 8.64
N ASP A 66 -18.09 -15.15 9.70
CA ASP A 66 -18.51 -14.56 10.97
C ASP A 66 -18.78 -13.07 10.84
N ARG A 67 -20.01 -12.72 11.16
CA ARG A 67 -20.49 -11.35 11.30
C ARG A 67 -20.20 -10.90 12.73
N ASN A 68 -19.10 -10.20 12.91
CA ASN A 68 -18.68 -9.69 14.22
C ASN A 68 -18.00 -8.31 14.13
N ILE A 69 -17.93 -7.71 12.94
CA ILE A 69 -17.25 -6.45 12.73
C ILE A 69 -18.25 -5.31 12.86
N SER A 70 -17.96 -4.35 13.73
CA SER A 70 -18.73 -3.11 13.87
C SER A 70 -17.76 -1.94 13.88
N ILE A 71 -17.89 -1.04 12.91
CA ILE A 71 -17.02 0.12 12.73
C ILE A 71 -17.91 1.32 12.43
N SER A 72 -17.75 2.39 13.20
CA SER A 72 -18.42 3.67 13.00
C SER A 72 -17.37 4.77 13.05
N ALA A 73 -17.04 5.33 11.89
CA ALA A 73 -16.01 6.34 11.74
C ALA A 73 -16.20 7.12 10.44
N GLU A 74 -15.83 8.39 10.47
CA GLU A 74 -15.94 9.30 9.33
C GLU A 74 -14.55 9.81 8.93
N ASN A 75 -14.32 9.94 7.64
CA ASN A 75 -13.10 10.52 7.08
C ASN A 75 -11.80 9.82 7.56
N ILE A 76 -11.82 8.49 7.60
CA ILE A 76 -10.68 7.68 8.04
C ILE A 76 -9.99 6.98 6.86
N SER A 77 -8.71 6.66 7.03
CA SER A 77 -7.96 5.95 6.00
C SER A 77 -8.36 4.48 5.87
N VAL A 78 -8.22 3.94 4.66
CA VAL A 78 -8.44 2.51 4.38
C VAL A 78 -7.56 1.62 5.27
N THR A 79 -6.32 2.02 5.53
CA THR A 79 -5.39 1.30 6.42
C THR A 79 -5.93 1.21 7.85
N THR A 80 -6.52 2.28 8.36
CA THR A 80 -7.14 2.29 9.70
C THR A 80 -8.34 1.34 9.76
N VAL A 81 -9.19 1.35 8.74
CA VAL A 81 -10.35 0.44 8.64
C VAL A 81 -9.89 -1.01 8.61
N LEU A 82 -8.86 -1.33 7.82
CA LEU A 82 -8.31 -2.68 7.74
C LEU A 82 -7.68 -3.13 9.05
N ASN A 83 -6.95 -2.26 9.74
CA ASN A 83 -6.40 -2.56 11.06
C ASN A 83 -7.49 -2.91 12.08
N GLN A 84 -8.64 -2.22 12.04
CA GLN A 84 -9.77 -2.53 12.91
C GLN A 84 -10.49 -3.82 12.50
N ALA A 85 -10.72 -4.01 11.19
CA ALA A 85 -11.44 -5.16 10.66
C ALA A 85 -10.68 -6.49 10.84
N LEU A 86 -9.34 -6.44 10.87
CA LEU A 86 -8.46 -7.61 10.98
C LEU A 86 -7.86 -7.81 12.39
N LYS A 87 -8.11 -6.91 13.35
CA LYS A 87 -7.43 -6.86 14.66
C LYS A 87 -7.41 -8.19 15.41
N ASP A 88 -8.52 -8.90 15.42
CA ASP A 88 -8.71 -10.16 16.16
C ASP A 88 -8.73 -11.38 15.24
N ARG A 89 -8.19 -11.21 14.02
CA ARG A 89 -8.13 -12.25 12.99
C ARG A 89 -6.67 -12.59 12.72
N ASN A 90 -6.36 -13.84 12.40
CA ASN A 90 -5.00 -14.26 12.05
C ASN A 90 -4.64 -13.87 10.60
N LEU A 91 -4.98 -12.64 10.21
CA LEU A 91 -4.90 -12.13 8.86
C LEU A 91 -4.03 -10.87 8.81
N GLU A 92 -3.38 -10.66 7.68
CA GLU A 92 -2.63 -9.45 7.36
C GLU A 92 -2.97 -8.97 5.95
N TYR A 93 -2.65 -7.70 5.66
CA TYR A 93 -2.86 -7.11 4.36
C TYR A 93 -1.56 -6.56 3.78
N SER A 94 -1.43 -6.62 2.46
CA SER A 94 -0.31 -6.03 1.71
C SER A 94 -0.83 -5.26 0.51
N ILE A 95 -0.36 -4.02 0.35
CA ILE A 95 -0.67 -3.20 -0.82
C ILE A 95 0.35 -3.57 -1.91
N VAL A 96 -0.06 -4.41 -2.86
CA VAL A 96 0.83 -4.94 -3.91
C VAL A 96 0.86 -4.06 -5.16
N SER A 97 -0.11 -3.17 -5.30
CA SER A 97 -0.21 -2.24 -6.43
C SER A 97 -1.03 -1.02 -6.00
N PRO A 98 -0.98 0.11 -6.73
CA PRO A 98 -1.72 1.33 -6.37
C PRO A 98 -3.23 1.15 -6.18
N LYS A 99 -3.80 0.07 -6.74
CA LYS A 99 -5.23 -0.26 -6.68
C LYS A 99 -5.51 -1.66 -6.13
N THR A 100 -4.51 -2.40 -5.65
CA THR A 100 -4.71 -3.81 -5.25
C THR A 100 -4.17 -4.05 -3.86
N ILE A 101 -5.04 -4.61 -3.00
CA ILE A 101 -4.72 -5.03 -1.64
C ILE A 101 -4.89 -6.55 -1.57
N VAL A 102 -3.86 -7.26 -1.13
CA VAL A 102 -3.89 -8.71 -0.91
C VAL A 102 -4.11 -8.99 0.57
N ILE A 103 -5.02 -9.91 0.90
CA ILE A 103 -5.23 -10.42 2.25
C ILE A 103 -4.66 -11.83 2.33
N SER A 104 -3.85 -12.08 3.36
CA SER A 104 -3.20 -13.37 3.62
C SER A 104 -3.25 -13.72 5.09
N ASP A 105 -3.04 -15.00 5.41
CA ASP A 105 -2.81 -15.40 6.80
C ASP A 105 -1.53 -14.76 7.32
N LYS A 106 -1.60 -14.25 8.55
CA LYS A 106 -0.42 -13.71 9.23
C LYS A 106 0.54 -14.86 9.47
N GLN A 107 1.71 -14.81 8.83
CA GLN A 107 2.74 -15.81 9.10
C GLN A 107 3.24 -15.66 10.54
N THR A 108 2.83 -16.57 11.41
CA THR A 108 3.43 -16.73 12.72
C THR A 108 4.84 -17.27 12.50
N GLY A 109 5.83 -16.38 12.48
CA GLY A 109 7.23 -16.75 12.31
C GLY A 109 7.64 -17.77 13.38
N ASN A 110 7.77 -19.03 13.01
CA ASN A 110 8.64 -19.97 13.70
C ASN A 110 10.08 -19.55 13.35
N VAL A 111 10.74 -18.85 14.28
CA VAL A 111 12.15 -18.49 14.16
C VAL A 111 12.98 -19.77 14.17
N LYS A 112 13.59 -20.09 13.03
CA LYS A 112 14.94 -20.67 13.02
C LYS A 112 15.89 -19.66 12.38
N SER A 113 16.60 -18.97 13.26
CA SER A 113 18.00 -18.53 13.15
C SER A 113 18.52 -18.10 11.78
N SER A 114 18.97 -16.85 11.75
CA SER A 114 20.15 -16.41 11.02
C SER A 114 21.23 -17.49 10.95
N GLU A 115 21.41 -18.12 9.80
CA GLU A 115 22.74 -18.53 9.33
C GLU A 115 23.08 -17.62 8.16
N THR A 116 23.93 -16.64 8.46
CA THR A 116 24.77 -16.00 7.48
C THR A 116 25.59 -17.09 6.79
N LYS A 117 25.19 -17.53 5.60
CA LYS A 117 26.12 -18.18 4.68
C LYS A 117 27.06 -17.10 4.15
N LYS A 118 28.00 -16.68 5.00
CA LYS A 118 29.25 -16.04 4.61
C LYS A 118 29.89 -17.03 3.64
N TYR A 119 29.84 -16.74 2.35
CA TYR A 119 30.86 -17.25 1.45
C TYR A 119 32.17 -16.62 1.92
N PRO A 120 33.16 -17.38 2.42
CA PRO A 120 34.50 -16.84 2.48
C PRO A 120 34.98 -16.69 1.03
N ALA A 121 35.15 -15.44 0.62
CA ALA A 121 36.06 -15.12 -0.47
C ALA A 121 37.49 -15.40 0.03
N SER A 122 38.11 -16.45 -0.50
CA SER A 122 39.57 -16.64 -0.54
C SER A 122 39.88 -17.53 -1.73
N LEU A 123 40.18 -16.95 -2.89
CA LEU A 123 41.53 -16.69 -3.39
C LEU A 123 42.39 -17.97 -3.54
N LYS A 124 42.58 -18.36 -4.81
CA LYS A 124 43.87 -18.58 -5.46
C LYS A 124 44.83 -19.60 -4.82
N MET A 125 44.96 -20.75 -5.48
CA MET A 125 46.24 -21.38 -5.86
C MET A 125 46.09 -22.00 -7.25
#